data_AF-K4HFE8-F1
#
_entry.id   AF-K4HFE8-F1
#
_cell.length_a   1.000
_cell.length_b   1.000
_cell.length_c   1.000
_cell.angle_alpha   90.00
_cell.angle_beta   90.00
_cell.angle_gamma   90.00
#
_symmetry.space_group_name_H-M   'P 1'
#
loop_
_entity.id
_entity.type
_entity.pdbx_description
1 polymer ?
#
loop_
_entity_poly.entity_id
_entity_poly.type
_entity_poly.pdbx_seq_one_letter_code
_entity_poly.pdbx_strand_id
1 'polypeptide(L)'
;KNSNILEDLETLRLFSRVIPEYCRALEENEISEHCFDLIFAFDEIVALGYRENVNLAQIRTFTEMDSHEEKVFRAVRETQEREAKAEMRRKAKELQQARRDAERQGKKAPGFGGFGSSAVSG
;
A
#
# COMPACT_ATOMS: atom_id res chain seq x y z
N LYS A 1 34.82 2.93 -20.56
CA LYS A 1 34.07 3.98 -19.83
C LYS A 1 34.96 4.40 -18.67
N ASN A 2 35.52 5.61 -18.69
CA ASN A 2 36.23 6.16 -17.53
C ASN A 2 35.19 6.85 -16.65
N SER A 3 35.01 6.35 -15.43
CA SER A 3 34.19 7.05 -14.45
C SER A 3 34.88 8.35 -14.03
N ASN A 4 34.10 9.36 -13.68
CA ASN A 4 34.65 10.63 -13.22
C ASN A 4 35.13 10.47 -11.77
N ILE A 5 36.45 10.42 -11.59
CA ILE A 5 37.08 10.17 -10.27
C ILE A 5 36.62 11.15 -9.18
N LEU A 6 36.27 12.39 -9.53
CA LEU A 6 35.78 13.37 -8.56
C LEU A 6 34.38 13.02 -8.08
N GLU A 7 33.54 12.53 -8.98
CA GLU A 7 32.16 12.10 -8.71
C GLU A 7 32.14 10.79 -7.92
N ASP A 8 33.00 9.83 -8.28
CA ASP A 8 33.17 8.59 -7.53
C ASP A 8 33.63 8.89 -6.09
N LEU A 9 34.59 9.80 -5.93
CA LEU A 9 35.09 10.20 -4.62
C LEU A 9 34.01 10.89 -3.79
N GLU A 10 33.17 11.72 -4.40
CA GLU A 10 32.05 12.36 -3.71
C GLU A 10 31.00 11.33 -3.27
N THR A 11 30.71 10.36 -4.14
CA THR A 11 29.79 9.25 -3.85
C THR A 11 30.29 8.42 -2.67
N LEU A 12 31.57 7.99 -2.69
CA LEU A 12 32.18 7.25 -1.58
C LEU A 12 32.17 8.04 -0.27
N ARG A 13 32.41 9.36 -0.33
CA ARG A 13 32.31 10.24 0.84
C ARG A 13 30.89 10.29 1.39
N LEU A 14 29.87 10.27 0.53
CA LEU A 14 28.48 10.27 0.96
C LEU A 14 28.13 8.95 1.67
N PHE A 15 28.56 7.80 1.12
CA PHE A 15 28.45 6.49 1.79
C PHE A 15 29.07 6.50 3.19
N SER A 16 30.31 6.98 3.33
CA SER A 16 30.97 7.05 4.64
C SER A 16 30.28 7.99 5.63
N ARG A 17 29.63 9.06 5.15
CA ARG A 17 28.94 10.03 6.01
C ARG A 17 27.55 9.58 6.43
N VAL A 18 26.91 8.68 5.68
CA VAL A 18 25.61 8.12 6.04
C VAL A 18 25.72 7.17 7.23
N ILE A 19 26.80 6.40 7.35
CA ILE A 19 26.93 5.39 8.42
C ILE A 19 26.79 6.01 9.83
N PRO A 20 27.47 7.12 10.17
CA PRO A 20 27.33 7.76 11.49
C PRO A 20 25.95 8.36 11.80
N GLU A 21 25.05 8.49 10.81
CA GLU A 21 23.67 8.94 11.05
C GLU A 21 22.82 7.85 11.72
N TYR A 22 23.19 6.58 11.51
CA TYR A 22 22.46 5.42 12.02
C TYR A 22 23.25 4.66 13.09
N CYS A 23 24.58 4.62 12.98
CA CYS A 23 25.46 3.90 13.90
C CYS A 23 26.39 4.88 14.62
N ARG A 24 26.29 4.96 15.96
CA ARG A 24 27.12 5.81 16.82
C ARG A 24 28.54 5.28 16.93
N ALA A 25 28.70 3.97 17.00
CA ALA A 25 29.98 3.27 16.93
C ALA A 25 30.05 2.43 15.65
N LEU A 26 31.25 2.35 15.06
CA LEU A 26 31.50 1.49 13.90
C LEU A 26 31.83 0.07 14.36
N GLU A 27 30.87 -0.56 15.04
CA GLU A 27 30.95 -1.94 15.54
C GLU A 27 30.02 -2.86 14.76
N GLU A 28 30.43 -4.11 14.57
CA GLU A 28 29.67 -5.10 13.77
C GLU A 28 28.24 -5.28 14.27
N ASN A 29 28.04 -5.32 15.59
CA ASN A 29 26.72 -5.48 16.20
C ASN A 29 25.79 -4.32 15.83
N GLU A 30 26.26 -3.07 15.96
CA GLU A 30 25.45 -1.87 15.66
C GLU A 30 25.14 -1.75 14.16
N ILE A 31 26.11 -2.09 13.31
CA ILE A 31 25.92 -2.16 11.86
C ILE A 31 24.87 -3.22 11.50
N SER A 32 24.90 -4.39 12.16
CA SER A 32 23.92 -5.45 11.94
C SER A 32 22.54 -5.07 12.44
N GLU A 33 22.43 -4.36 13.56
CA GLU A 33 21.16 -3.87 14.11
C GLU A 33 20.51 -2.84 13.18
N HIS A 34 21.31 -1.99 12.53
CA HIS A 34 20.84 -0.93 11.62
C HIS A 34 21.01 -1.27 10.13
N CYS A 35 21.19 -2.55 9.77
CA CYS A 35 21.53 -2.93 8.40
C CYS A 35 20.48 -2.50 7.36
N PHE A 36 19.18 -2.57 7.69
CA PHE A 36 18.12 -2.14 6.78
C PHE A 36 18.04 -0.63 6.63
N ASP A 37 18.23 0.12 7.71
CA ASP A 37 18.26 1.59 7.67
C ASP A 37 19.41 2.07 6.78
N LEU A 38 20.58 1.43 6.90
CA LEU A 38 21.75 1.68 6.06
C LEU A 38 21.50 1.31 4.59
N ILE A 39 20.90 0.14 4.32
CA ILE A 39 20.56 -0.28 2.95
C ILE A 39 19.60 0.72 2.30
N PHE A 40 18.55 1.15 3.00
CA PHE A 40 17.62 2.14 2.46
C PHE A 40 18.30 3.48 2.19
N ALA A 41 19.12 3.96 3.12
CA ALA A 41 19.89 5.18 2.91
C ALA A 41 20.88 5.05 1.73
N PHE A 42 21.45 3.86 1.50
CA PHE A 42 22.35 3.58 0.38
C PHE A 42 21.64 3.52 -0.97
N ASP A 43 20.43 2.98 -1.01
CA ASP A 43 19.59 2.98 -2.22
C ASP A 43 19.25 4.42 -2.66
N GLU A 44 19.11 5.36 -1.72
CA GLU A 44 18.94 6.78 -2.04
C GLU A 44 20.21 7.45 -2.59
N ILE A 45 21.40 6.90 -2.35
CA ILE A 45 22.67 7.40 -2.91
C ILE A 45 22.88 6.88 -4.34
N VAL A 46 22.58 5.60 -4.56
CA VAL A 46 22.74 4.94 -5.86
C VAL A 46 21.48 4.14 -6.19
N ALA A 47 20.70 4.66 -7.15
CA ALA A 47 19.51 3.99 -7.64
C ALA A 47 19.73 3.49 -9.08
N LEU A 48 19.29 2.26 -9.37
CA LEU A 48 19.34 1.67 -10.73
C LEU A 48 20.74 1.70 -11.38
N GLY A 49 21.81 1.70 -10.57
CA GLY A 49 23.20 1.77 -11.03
C GLY A 49 23.69 3.18 -11.38
N TYR A 50 22.92 4.22 -11.05
CA TYR A 50 23.28 5.62 -11.22
C TYR A 50 23.35 6.31 -9.87
N ARG A 51 24.30 7.26 -9.74
CA ARG A 51 24.39 8.13 -8.58
C ARG A 51 23.21 9.11 -8.59
N GLU A 52 22.56 9.24 -7.46
CA GLU A 52 21.54 10.26 -7.22
C GLU A 52 22.16 11.58 -6.73
N ASN A 53 21.58 12.71 -7.13
CA ASN A 53 22.03 14.03 -6.70
C ASN A 53 21.32 14.45 -5.41
N VAL A 54 21.73 13.83 -4.31
CA VAL A 54 21.13 14.01 -2.97
C VAL A 54 22.18 14.38 -1.91
N ASN A 55 21.70 15.04 -0.86
CA ASN A 55 22.48 15.29 0.36
C ASN A 55 21.93 14.49 1.55
N LEU A 56 22.64 14.50 2.69
CA LEU A 56 22.26 13.75 3.89
C LEU A 56 20.86 14.09 4.43
N ALA A 57 20.43 15.35 4.32
CA ALA A 57 19.09 15.75 4.79
C ALA A 57 18.00 15.17 3.89
N GLN A 58 18.20 15.18 2.57
CA GLN A 58 17.28 14.59 1.61
C GLN A 58 17.19 13.06 1.78
N ILE A 59 18.33 12.38 1.96
CA ILE A 59 18.37 10.94 2.22
C ILE A 59 17.48 10.61 3.43
N ARG A 60 17.63 11.34 4.54
CA ARG A 60 16.80 11.14 5.73
C ARG A 60 15.30 11.27 5.43
N THR A 61 14.91 12.35 4.75
CA THR A 61 13.51 12.59 4.38
C THR A 61 12.97 11.53 3.42
N PHE A 62 13.77 11.02 2.49
CA PHE A 62 13.33 9.98 1.55
C PHE A 62 13.20 8.63 2.25
N THR A 63 14.12 8.31 3.17
CA THR A 63 14.04 7.10 4.01
C THR A 63 12.86 7.11 4.98
N GLU A 64 12.28 8.27 5.33
CA GLU A 64 11.01 8.34 6.06
C GLU A 64 9.83 7.74 5.26
N MET A 65 9.95 7.69 3.92
CA MET A 65 8.94 7.16 2.99
C MET A 65 7.53 7.74 3.20
N ASP A 66 7.43 8.95 3.77
CA ASP A 66 6.15 9.58 4.06
C ASP A 66 5.59 10.31 2.82
N SER A 67 4.73 9.60 2.08
CA SER A 67 4.06 10.16 0.90
C SER A 67 2.68 10.76 1.24
N HIS A 68 2.54 12.07 1.04
CA HIS A 68 1.24 12.74 1.12
C HIS A 68 0.23 12.19 0.11
N GLU A 69 0.68 11.89 -1.10
CA GLU A 69 -0.16 11.32 -2.16
C GLU A 69 -0.70 9.95 -1.76
N GLU A 70 0.13 9.11 -1.13
CA GLU A 70 -0.33 7.81 -0.63
C GLU A 70 -1.38 7.96 0.47
N LYS A 71 -1.18 8.88 1.42
CA LYS A 71 -2.16 9.18 2.48
C LYS A 71 -3.51 9.61 1.90
N VAL A 72 -3.49 10.51 0.90
CA VAL A 72 -4.71 10.96 0.20
C VAL A 72 -5.37 9.78 -0.51
N PHE A 73 -4.60 8.99 -1.26
CA PHE A 73 -5.12 7.82 -1.97
C PHE A 73 -5.79 6.81 -1.02
N ARG A 74 -5.15 6.53 0.12
CA ARG A 74 -5.68 5.65 1.16
C ARG A 74 -7.01 6.18 1.72
N ALA A 75 -7.09 7.47 2.03
CA ALA A 75 -8.32 8.10 2.54
C ALA A 75 -9.48 8.06 1.54
N VAL A 76 -9.20 8.29 0.26
CA VAL A 76 -10.20 8.17 -0.81
C VAL A 76 -10.70 6.73 -0.92
N ARG A 77 -9.77 5.76 -0.93
CA ARG A 77 -10.11 4.34 -1.01
C ARG A 77 -10.96 3.88 0.19
N GLU A 78 -10.58 4.25 1.40
CA GLU A 78 -11.37 3.95 2.62
C GLU A 78 -12.78 4.54 2.55
N THR A 79 -12.91 5.76 2.00
CA THR A 79 -14.21 6.41 1.79
C THR A 79 -15.07 5.62 0.80
N GLN A 80 -14.50 5.23 -0.34
CA GLN A 80 -15.20 4.42 -1.35
C GLN A 80 -15.63 3.05 -0.80
N GLU A 81 -14.75 2.36 -0.07
CA GLU A 81 -15.06 1.08 0.56
C GLU A 81 -16.20 1.22 1.59
N ARG A 82 -16.19 2.30 2.39
CA ARG A 82 -17.24 2.61 3.36
C ARG A 82 -18.58 2.90 2.68
N GLU A 83 -18.57 3.69 1.60
CA GLU A 83 -19.77 4.03 0.83
C GLU A 83 -20.38 2.78 0.16
N ALA A 84 -19.56 1.96 -0.49
CA ALA A 84 -19.99 0.71 -1.09
C ALA A 84 -20.61 -0.24 -0.05
N LYS A 85 -20.00 -0.36 1.14
CA LYS A 85 -20.53 -1.18 2.24
C LYS A 85 -21.86 -0.64 2.78
N ALA A 86 -22.00 0.68 2.88
CA ALA A 86 -23.23 1.32 3.32
C ALA A 86 -24.36 1.12 2.29
N GLU A 87 -24.07 1.30 1.00
CA GLU A 87 -25.03 1.09 -0.08
C GLU A 87 -25.48 -0.37 -0.17
N MET A 88 -24.55 -1.33 -0.07
CA MET A 88 -24.90 -2.76 -0.02
C MET A 88 -25.84 -3.07 1.14
N ARG A 89 -25.56 -2.55 2.34
CA ARG A 89 -26.44 -2.73 3.51
C ARG A 89 -27.80 -2.10 3.30
N ARG A 90 -27.88 -0.93 2.65
CA ARG A 90 -29.14 -0.25 2.33
C ARG A 90 -29.97 -1.09 1.35
N LYS A 91 -29.38 -1.50 0.22
CA LYS A 91 -30.03 -2.35 -0.79
C LYS A 91 -30.48 -3.70 -0.22
N ALA A 92 -29.68 -4.32 0.64
CA ALA A 92 -30.05 -5.59 1.30
C ALA A 92 -31.30 -5.42 2.19
N LYS A 93 -31.39 -4.32 2.96
CA LYS A 93 -32.57 -4.02 3.78
C LYS A 93 -33.80 -3.72 2.93
N GLU A 94 -33.65 -2.91 1.89
CA GLU A 94 -34.73 -2.59 0.93
C GLU A 94 -35.28 -3.87 0.28
N LEU A 95 -34.40 -4.77 -0.20
CA LEU A 95 -34.79 -6.04 -0.80
C LEU A 95 -35.50 -6.95 0.20
N GLN A 96 -35.04 -7.01 1.45
CA GLN A 96 -35.67 -7.81 2.50
C GLN A 96 -37.07 -7.27 2.86
N GLN A 97 -37.22 -5.95 2.94
CA GLN A 97 -38.51 -5.31 3.22
C GLN A 97 -39.50 -5.55 2.07
N ALA A 98 -39.06 -5.37 0.81
CA ALA A 98 -39.89 -5.63 -0.36
C ALA A 98 -40.37 -7.09 -0.43
N ARG A 99 -39.52 -8.07 -0.07
CA ARG A 99 -39.91 -9.48 0.04
C ARG A 99 -40.99 -9.71 1.09
N ARG A 100 -40.84 -9.12 2.29
CA ARG A 100 -41.82 -9.24 3.38
C ARG A 100 -43.16 -8.61 3.05
N ASP A 101 -43.16 -7.47 2.37
CA ASP A 101 -44.40 -6.77 2.00
C ASP A 101 -45.15 -7.52 0.88
N ALA A 102 -44.42 -8.13 -0.08
CA ALA A 102 -45.01 -9.01 -1.09
C ALA A 102 -45.65 -10.28 -0.48
N GLU A 103 -45.00 -10.90 0.52
CA GLU A 103 -45.55 -12.03 1.27
C GLU A 103 -46.83 -11.65 2.03
N ARG A 104 -46.86 -10.47 2.67
CA ARG A 104 -48.02 -9.98 3.43
C ARG A 104 -49.22 -9.62 2.56
N GLN A 105 -49.01 -9.10 1.35
CA GLN A 105 -50.11 -8.71 0.46
C GLN A 105 -50.80 -9.90 -0.21
N GLY A 106 -50.40 -11.15 0.04
CA GLY A 106 -51.02 -12.34 -0.54
C GLY A 106 -50.92 -12.42 -2.06
N LYS A 107 -50.27 -11.44 -2.71
CA LYS A 107 -49.89 -11.47 -4.10
C LYS A 107 -48.72 -12.44 -4.20
N LYS A 108 -49.03 -13.71 -4.46
CA LYS A 108 -48.08 -14.62 -5.11
C LYS A 108 -47.42 -13.80 -6.22
N ALA A 109 -46.14 -13.48 -6.07
CA ALA A 109 -45.37 -12.86 -7.12
C ALA A 109 -45.59 -13.71 -8.39
N PRO A 110 -45.86 -13.09 -9.57
CA PRO A 110 -45.85 -13.85 -10.82
C PRO A 110 -44.49 -14.54 -10.89
N GLY A 111 -44.54 -15.87 -10.98
CA GLY A 111 -43.45 -16.74 -10.57
C GLY A 111 -42.10 -16.37 -11.16
N PHE A 112 -41.12 -16.17 -10.29
CA PHE A 112 -39.76 -16.56 -10.63
C PHE A 112 -39.68 -18.08 -10.43
N GLY A 113 -40.31 -18.80 -11.36
CA GLY A 113 -40.24 -20.25 -11.46
C GLY A 113 -38.86 -20.63 -11.96
N GLY A 114 -38.06 -21.20 -11.06
CA GLY A 114 -36.73 -21.68 -11.40
C GLY A 114 -35.98 -22.07 -10.14
N PHE A 115 -36.36 -23.20 -9.55
CA PHE A 115 -35.45 -24.28 -9.17
C PHE A 115 -36.22 -25.31 -8.33
N GLY A 116 -36.27 -26.54 -8.84
CA GLY A 116 -36.45 -27.74 -8.03
C GLY A 116 -37.89 -28.20 -7.82
N SER A 117 -38.45 -28.92 -8.80
CA SER A 117 -39.21 -30.13 -8.48
C SER A 117 -39.37 -31.02 -9.71
N SER A 118 -39.26 -32.32 -9.46
CA SER A 118 -39.77 -33.43 -10.29
C SER A 118 -38.89 -33.88 -11.45
N ALA A 119 -37.78 -34.56 -11.12
CA ALA A 119 -37.26 -35.60 -11.99
C ALA A 119 -38.24 -36.79 -11.91
N VAL A 120 -38.87 -37.03 -13.04
CA VAL A 120 -39.90 -38.03 -13.33
C VAL A 120 -39.36 -39.45 -13.17
N SER A 121 -40.20 -40.31 -12.61
CA SER A 121 -40.14 -41.76 -12.61
C SER A 121 -39.93 -42.34 -14.02
N GLY A 122 -38.93 -43.20 -14.16
CA GLY A 122 -38.77 -44.18 -15.24
C GLY A 122 -38.29 -45.49 -14.65
#